data_AF-H6QAK2-F1
#
_entry.id   AF-H6QAK2-F1
#
_cell.length_a   1.000
_cell.length_b   1.000
_cell.length_c   1.000
_cell.angle_alpha   90.00
_cell.angle_beta   90.00
_cell.angle_gamma   90.00
#
_symmetry.space_group_name_H-M   'P 1'
#
loop_
_entity.id
_entity.type
_entity.pdbx_description
1 polymer ?
#
loop_
_entity_poly.entity_id
_entity_poly.type
_entity_poly.pdbx_seq_one_letter_code
_entity_poly.pdbx_strand_id
1 'polypeptide(L)'
;MSLAEDVAGLILGWIVSTIAIWLALKIFPGKQKRESLAGAAITALVGAFIYWFFRAVFKIPFISGLLALLVWLYALRKLQGVGWLGAAALTFLIWIINGILSLFLPTLL
;
A
#
# COMPACT_ATOMS: atom_id res chain seq x y z
N MET A 1 23.47 -8.47 -4.62
CA MET A 1 22.22 -8.91 -5.25
C MET A 1 22.31 -8.61 -6.72
N SER A 2 21.82 -9.50 -7.57
CA SER A 2 21.76 -9.27 -9.01
C SER A 2 20.56 -8.38 -9.36
N LEU A 3 20.62 -7.63 -10.47
CA LEU A 3 19.47 -6.82 -10.94
C LEU A 3 18.19 -7.66 -11.08
N ALA A 4 18.32 -8.92 -11.46
CA ALA A 4 17.20 -9.85 -11.60
C ALA A 4 16.52 -10.15 -10.25
N GLU A 5 17.30 -10.29 -9.18
CA GLU A 5 16.78 -10.50 -7.82
C GLU A 5 16.01 -9.27 -7.32
N ASP A 6 16.54 -8.07 -7.55
CA ASP A 6 15.90 -6.82 -7.12
C ASP A 6 14.57 -6.60 -7.85
N VAL A 7 14.54 -6.86 -9.16
CA VAL A 7 13.31 -6.76 -9.96
C VAL A 7 12.29 -7.81 -9.53
N ALA A 8 12.71 -9.04 -9.27
CA ALA A 8 11.82 -10.09 -8.78
C ALA A 8 11.21 -9.72 -7.42
N GLY A 9 12.01 -9.20 -6.48
CA GLY A 9 11.54 -8.72 -5.19
C GLY A 9 10.53 -7.58 -5.31
N LEU A 10 10.79 -6.60 -6.19
CA LEU A 10 9.86 -5.51 -6.48
C LEU A 10 8.51 -6.03 -7.01
N ILE A 11 8.53 -6.93 -7.99
CA ILE A 11 7.32 -7.49 -8.60
C ILE A 11 6.52 -8.31 -7.57
N LEU A 12 7.19 -9.17 -6.81
CA LEU A 12 6.55 -9.98 -5.79
C LEU A 12 5.93 -9.13 -4.68
N GLY A 13 6.68 -8.16 -4.13
CA GLY A 13 6.17 -7.23 -3.12
C GLY A 13 4.99 -6.41 -3.63
N TRP A 14 5.04 -5.98 -4.89
CA TRP A 14 3.92 -5.29 -5.53
C TRP A 14 2.68 -6.18 -5.67
N ILE A 15 2.83 -7.45 -6.06
CA ILE A 15 1.71 -8.41 -6.15
C ILE A 15 1.09 -8.65 -4.77
N VAL A 16 1.91 -8.89 -3.74
CA VAL A 16 1.40 -9.12 -2.37
C VAL A 16 0.66 -7.89 -1.86
N SER A 17 1.22 -6.70 -2.04
CA SER A 17 0.56 -5.44 -1.68
C SER A 17 -0.75 -5.23 -2.45
N THR A 18 -0.78 -5.59 -3.73
CA THR A 18 -1.99 -5.53 -4.57
C THR A 18 -3.09 -6.42 -4.00
N ILE A 19 -2.76 -7.66 -3.62
CA ILE A 19 -3.71 -8.61 -3.03
C ILE A 19 -4.23 -8.07 -1.69
N ALA A 20 -3.35 -7.55 -0.83
CA ALA A 20 -3.75 -6.99 0.46
C ALA A 20 -4.73 -5.82 0.30
N ILE A 21 -4.44 -4.88 -0.60
CA ILE A 21 -5.30 -3.74 -0.89
C ILE A 21 -6.61 -4.19 -1.52
N TRP A 22 -6.57 -5.15 -2.45
CA TRP A 22 -7.77 -5.68 -3.08
C TRP A 22 -8.71 -6.35 -2.06
N LEU A 23 -8.17 -7.16 -1.15
CA LEU A 23 -8.93 -7.75 -0.05
C LEU A 23 -9.51 -6.67 0.88
N ALA A 24 -8.72 -5.65 1.22
CA ALA A 24 -9.18 -4.54 2.05
C ALA A 24 -10.36 -3.82 1.39
N LEU A 25 -10.27 -3.52 0.09
CA LEU A 25 -11.36 -2.89 -0.65
C LEU A 25 -12.61 -3.77 -0.68
N LYS A 26 -12.45 -5.10 -0.80
CA LYS A 26 -13.56 -6.05 -0.81
C LYS A 26 -14.30 -6.15 0.52
N ILE A 27 -13.57 -6.03 1.62
CA ILE A 27 -14.12 -6.10 2.99
C ILE A 27 -14.71 -4.75 3.42
N PHE A 28 -14.15 -3.63 2.92
CA PHE A 28 -14.58 -2.29 3.32
C PHE A 28 -16.02 -2.01 2.86
N PRO A 29 -16.91 -1.52 3.77
CA PRO A 29 -18.31 -1.32 3.44
C PRO A 29 -18.51 -0.19 2.40
N GLY A 30 -19.40 -0.44 1.44
CA GLY A 30 -19.68 0.47 0.32
C GLY A 30 -18.88 0.13 -0.93
N LYS A 31 -19.15 0.85 -2.04
CA LYS A 31 -18.42 0.68 -3.30
C LYS A 31 -17.33 1.74 -3.44
N GLN A 32 -16.07 1.32 -3.56
CA GLN A 32 -14.95 2.23 -3.80
C GLN A 32 -14.77 2.46 -5.29
N LYS A 33 -14.27 3.64 -5.66
CA LYS A 33 -14.09 4.03 -7.06
C LYS A 33 -13.16 3.09 -7.84
N ARG A 34 -12.25 2.41 -7.15
CA ARG A 34 -11.22 1.53 -7.72
C ARG A 34 -11.15 0.17 -7.01
N GLU A 35 -12.31 -0.42 -6.73
CA GLU A 35 -12.44 -1.76 -6.10
C GLU A 35 -11.93 -2.93 -6.99
N SER A 36 -11.58 -2.67 -8.25
CA SER A 36 -11.02 -3.70 -9.15
C SER A 36 -9.59 -4.08 -8.76
N LEU A 37 -9.15 -5.27 -9.18
CA LEU A 37 -7.76 -5.72 -8.97
C LEU A 37 -6.75 -4.74 -9.60
N ALA A 38 -7.04 -4.22 -10.79
CA ALA A 38 -6.22 -3.18 -11.42
C ALA A 38 -6.20 -1.88 -10.60
N GLY A 39 -7.34 -1.51 -10.01
CA GLY A 39 -7.43 -0.38 -9.09
C GLY A 39 -6.56 -0.55 -7.85
N ALA A 40 -6.58 -1.74 -7.24
CA ALA A 40 -5.71 -2.11 -6.13
C ALA A 40 -4.23 -2.11 -6.54
N ALA A 41 -3.90 -2.61 -7.73
CA ALA A 41 -2.53 -2.67 -8.23
C ALA A 41 -1.93 -1.28 -8.43
N ILE A 42 -2.70 -0.36 -9.02
CA ILE A 42 -2.30 1.05 -9.16
C ILE A 42 -2.15 1.70 -7.78
N THR A 43 -3.06 1.38 -6.84
CA THR A 43 -2.99 1.88 -5.46
C THR A 43 -1.67 1.41 -4.83
N ALA A 44 -1.36 0.12 -4.88
CA ALA A 44 -0.08 -0.42 -4.39
C ALA A 44 1.14 0.30 -5.00
N LEU A 45 1.15 0.53 -6.32
CA LEU A 45 2.25 1.27 -6.98
C LEU A 45 2.40 2.70 -6.46
N VAL A 46 1.29 3.43 -6.32
CA VAL A 46 1.33 4.81 -5.81
C VAL A 46 1.84 4.83 -4.38
N GLY A 47 1.42 3.88 -3.54
CA GLY A 47 1.94 3.73 -2.18
C GLY A 47 3.44 3.44 -2.18
N ALA A 48 3.88 2.44 -2.94
CA ALA A 48 5.29 2.11 -3.08
C ALA A 48 6.13 3.30 -3.53
N PHE A 49 5.66 4.06 -4.53
CA PHE A 49 6.33 5.26 -5.02
C PHE A 49 6.42 6.36 -3.95
N ILE A 50 5.34 6.62 -3.21
CA ILE A 50 5.34 7.60 -2.11
C ILE A 50 6.37 7.21 -1.05
N TYR A 51 6.31 5.98 -0.55
CA TYR A 51 7.26 5.51 0.48
C TYR A 51 8.71 5.47 -0.02
N TRP A 52 8.94 5.13 -1.29
CA TRP A 52 10.26 5.19 -1.91
C TRP A 52 10.78 6.63 -1.97
N PHE A 53 9.96 7.56 -2.49
CA PHE A 53 10.32 8.98 -2.63
C PHE A 53 10.66 9.60 -1.27
N PHE A 54 9.81 9.43 -0.27
CA PHE A 54 10.04 10.01 1.06
C PHE A 54 11.27 9.41 1.75
N ARG A 55 11.56 8.12 1.57
CA ARG A 55 12.81 7.51 2.09
C ARG A 55 14.06 7.99 1.35
N ALA A 56 13.96 8.23 0.05
CA ALA A 56 15.07 8.75 -0.75
C ALA A 56 15.41 10.21 -0.40
N VAL A 57 14.39 11.03 -0.15
CA VAL A 57 14.54 12.47 0.14
C VAL A 57 14.86 12.71 1.61
N PHE A 58 14.11 12.09 2.54
CA PHE A 58 14.27 12.27 3.97
C PHE A 58 15.05 11.11 4.55
N LYS A 59 16.32 11.34 4.92
CA LYS A 59 17.20 10.32 5.51
C LYS A 59 16.93 10.02 6.99
N ILE A 60 15.83 10.53 7.55
CA ILE A 60 15.42 10.30 8.93
C ILE A 60 14.21 9.36 8.92
N PRO A 61 14.35 8.10 9.38
CA PRO A 61 13.32 7.07 9.22
C PRO A 61 11.95 7.49 9.76
N PHE A 62 11.89 8.04 10.96
CA PHE A 62 10.64 8.44 11.60
C PHE A 62 9.90 9.55 10.84
N ILE A 63 10.63 10.58 10.42
CA ILE A 63 10.07 11.72 9.67
C ILE A 63 9.61 11.27 8.27
N SER A 64 10.43 10.47 7.59
CA SER A 64 10.09 9.94 6.26
C SER A 64 8.81 9.10 6.30
N GLY A 65 8.65 8.23 7.31
CA GLY A 65 7.51 7.34 7.45
C GLY A 65 6.22 8.09 7.75
N LEU A 66 6.27 9.09 8.64
CA LEU A 66 5.11 9.90 8.98
C LEU A 66 4.62 10.72 7.78
N LEU A 67 5.53 11.39 7.06
CA LEU A 67 5.16 12.16 5.87
C LEU A 67 4.63 11.27 4.75
N ALA A 68 5.27 10.12 4.51
CA ALA A 68 4.80 9.14 3.54
C ALA A 68 3.39 8.64 3.88
N LEU A 69 3.12 8.33 5.15
CA LEU A 69 1.81 7.88 5.61
C LEU A 69 0.73 8.94 5.38
N LEU A 70 1.01 10.22 5.68
CA LEU A 70 0.05 11.31 5.47
C LEU A 70 -0.27 11.51 3.97
N VAL A 71 0.75 11.51 3.12
CA VAL A 71 0.58 11.62 1.67
C VAL A 71 -0.12 10.38 1.11
N TRP A 72 0.21 9.21 1.64
CA TRP A 72 -0.41 7.95 1.26
C TRP A 72 -1.90 7.92 1.61
N LEU A 73 -2.27 8.36 2.82
CA LEU A 73 -3.65 8.48 3.26
C LEU A 73 -4.44 9.42 2.34
N TYR A 74 -3.85 10.54 1.96
CA TYR A 74 -4.45 11.47 0.99
C TYR A 74 -4.60 10.83 -0.39
N ALA A 75 -3.59 10.12 -0.89
CA ALA A 75 -3.65 9.42 -2.16
C ALA A 75 -4.75 8.34 -2.14
N LEU A 76 -4.83 7.55 -1.08
CA LEU A 76 -5.85 6.52 -0.89
C LEU A 76 -7.26 7.13 -0.90
N ARG A 77 -7.46 8.24 -0.19
CA ARG A 77 -8.71 9.02 -0.20
C ARG A 77 -9.12 9.39 -1.63
N LYS A 78 -8.19 9.94 -2.43
CA LYS A 78 -8.45 10.38 -3.80
C LYS A 78 -8.64 9.23 -4.79
N LEU A 79 -7.82 8.19 -4.72
CA LEU A 79 -7.85 7.04 -5.61
C LEU A 79 -9.10 6.19 -5.40
N GLN A 80 -9.48 5.97 -4.14
CA GLN A 80 -10.61 5.12 -3.77
C GLN A 80 -11.93 5.88 -3.66
N GLY A 81 -11.89 7.22 -3.71
CA GLY A 81 -13.09 8.06 -3.66
C GLY A 81 -13.78 8.06 -2.29
N VAL A 82 -13.03 7.82 -1.22
CA VAL A 82 -13.55 7.73 0.15
C VAL A 82 -13.32 9.05 0.91
N GLY A 83 -14.05 9.25 2.02
CA GLY A 83 -13.78 10.33 2.96
C GLY A 83 -12.50 10.08 3.78
N TRP A 84 -12.10 11.05 4.62
CA TRP A 84 -10.94 10.89 5.50
C TRP A 84 -11.07 9.70 6.47
N LEU A 85 -12.24 9.55 7.09
CA LEU A 85 -12.51 8.42 7.97
C LEU A 85 -12.43 7.08 7.21
N GLY A 86 -12.95 7.05 5.99
CA GLY A 86 -12.88 5.87 5.13
C GLY A 86 -11.44 5.53 4.72
N ALA A 87 -10.63 6.52 4.39
CA ALA A 87 -9.21 6.32 4.08
C ALA A 87 -8.44 5.79 5.31
N ALA A 88 -8.72 6.31 6.50
CA ALA A 88 -8.08 5.85 7.74
C ALA A 88 -8.46 4.40 8.05
N ALA A 89 -9.75 4.07 7.98
CA ALA A 89 -10.23 2.70 8.19
C ALA A 89 -9.72 1.73 7.12
N LEU A 90 -9.63 2.14 5.85
CA LEU A 90 -9.05 1.32 4.78
C LEU A 90 -7.54 1.11 5.00
N THR A 91 -6.81 2.14 5.43
CA THR A 91 -5.39 2.03 5.78
C THR A 91 -5.20 1.03 6.93
N PHE A 92 -6.03 1.10 7.96
CA PHE A 92 -6.01 0.17 9.08
C PHE A 92 -6.31 -1.27 8.65
N LEU A 93 -7.28 -1.46 7.76
CA LEU A 93 -7.64 -2.77 7.21
C LEU A 93 -6.51 -3.37 6.36
N ILE A 94 -5.87 -2.57 5.51
CA ILE A 94 -4.69 -2.98 4.73
C ILE A 94 -3.56 -3.40 5.68
N TRP A 95 -3.34 -2.66 6.77
CA TRP A 95 -2.32 -2.98 7.77
C TRP A 95 -2.59 -4.33 8.45
N ILE A 96 -3.83 -4.62 8.84
CA ILE A 96 -4.22 -5.93 9.38
C ILE A 96 -3.96 -7.05 8.36
N ILE A 97 -4.42 -6.87 7.11
CA ILE A 97 -4.28 -7.89 6.07
C ILE A 97 -2.81 -8.15 5.77
N ASN A 98 -1.99 -7.10 5.66
CA ASN A 98 -0.53 -7.26 5.53
C ASN A 98 0.06 -8.00 6.72
N GLY A 99 -0.36 -7.70 7.96
CA GLY A 99 0.11 -8.42 9.15
C GLY A 99 -0.26 -9.92 9.14
N ILE A 100 -1.40 -10.28 8.56
CA ILE A 100 -1.78 -11.69 8.35
C ILE A 100 -0.92 -12.32 7.25
N LEU A 101 -0.79 -11.64 6.11
CA LEU A 101 0.01 -12.13 4.98
C LEU A 101 1.48 -12.31 5.36
N SER A 102 2.04 -11.47 6.24
CA SER A 102 3.42 -11.58 6.70
C SER A 102 3.69 -12.82 7.55
N LEU A 103 2.65 -13.45 8.12
CA LEU A 103 2.81 -14.75 8.80
C LEU A 103 3.13 -15.88 7.80
N PHE A 104 2.67 -15.75 6.56
CA PHE A 104 2.90 -16.72 5.49
C PHE A 104 4.04 -16.31 4.56
N LEU A 105 4.29 -15.00 4.43
CA LEU A 105 5.25 -14.38 3.52
C LEU A 105 6.17 -13.38 4.25
N PRO A 106 6.93 -13.82 5.28
CA PRO A 106 7.69 -12.93 6.16
C PRO A 106 8.83 -12.17 5.45
N THR A 107 9.27 -12.65 4.29
CA THR A 107 10.37 -12.06 3.52
C THR A 107 9.91 -11.06 2.45
N LEU A 108 8.59 -10.87 2.26
CA LEU A 108 8.03 -10.05 1.18
C LEU A 108 7.35 -8.76 1.64
N LEU A 109 7.15 -8.55 2.95
CA LEU A 109 6.35 -7.46 3.53
C LEU A 109 7.14 -6.61 4.54
#